data_AF-K1YI32-F1
#
_entry.id   AF-K1YI32-F1
#
_cell.length_a   1.000
_cell.length_b   1.000
_cell.length_c   1.000
_cell.angle_alpha   90.00
_cell.angle_beta   90.00
_cell.angle_gamma   90.00
#
_symmetry.space_group_name_H-M   'P 1'
#
loop_
_entity.id
_entity.type
_entity.pdbx_description
1 polymer ?
#
loop_
_entity_poly.entity_id
_entity_poly.type
_entity_poly.pdbx_seq_one_letter_code
_entity_poly.pdbx_strand_id
1 'polypeptide(L)'
;MIDEVKVFTIGFTKKTAEEFFTRLIRAGVKRVIDIRLNNVSQLAGFAKRDCLHYFLRTIGGIDYHHRPDLAPTQQILDAFKKDKGS
;
A
#
# COMPACT_ATOMS: atom_id res chain seq x y z
N MET A 1 -1.88 -5.28 -28.67
CA MET A 1 -2.48 -4.09 -28.02
C MET A 1 -1.90 -4.02 -26.62
N ILE A 2 -1.27 -2.91 -26.25
CA ILE A 2 -0.87 -2.70 -24.86
C ILE A 2 -2.08 -2.05 -24.21
N ASP A 3 -2.73 -2.73 -23.29
CA ASP A 3 -3.85 -2.16 -22.54
C ASP A 3 -3.36 -0.94 -21.73
N GLU A 4 -4.16 0.12 -21.69
CA GLU A 4 -3.86 1.33 -20.94
C GLU A 4 -3.84 1.03 -19.43
N VAL A 5 -2.68 1.20 -18.79
CA VAL A 5 -2.53 0.98 -17.34
C VAL A 5 -2.87 2.26 -16.58
N LYS A 6 -3.96 2.23 -15.81
CA LYS A 6 -4.33 3.33 -14.90
C LYS A 6 -3.68 3.17 -13.54
N VAL A 7 -2.94 4.18 -13.11
CA VAL A 7 -2.20 4.18 -11.84
C VAL A 7 -2.89 5.09 -10.82
N PHE A 8 -3.00 4.60 -9.58
CA PHE A 8 -3.57 5.32 -8.44
C PHE A 8 -2.60 5.29 -7.26
N THR A 9 -2.79 6.22 -6.33
CA THR A 9 -2.09 6.22 -5.04
C THR A 9 -3.08 5.99 -3.90
N ILE A 10 -2.67 5.24 -2.87
CA ILE A 10 -3.48 5.02 -1.67
C ILE A 10 -2.62 5.02 -0.42
N GLY A 11 -3.10 5.70 0.62
CA GLY A 11 -2.55 5.64 1.98
C GLY A 11 -3.58 5.09 2.95
N PHE A 12 -3.14 4.29 3.92
CA PHE A 12 -3.99 3.62 4.91
C PHE A 12 -4.25 4.45 6.18
N THR A 13 -3.51 5.54 6.40
CA THR A 13 -3.68 6.38 7.59
C THR A 13 -5.08 6.99 7.66
N LYS A 14 -5.63 7.03 8.89
CA LYS A 14 -6.97 7.52 9.21
C LYS A 14 -8.10 6.85 8.41
N LYS A 15 -7.93 5.56 8.04
CA LYS A 15 -8.95 4.76 7.36
C LYS A 15 -9.17 3.45 8.10
N THR A 16 -10.42 3.03 8.16
CA THR A 16 -10.75 1.66 8.57
C THR A 16 -10.35 0.68 7.47
N ALA A 17 -10.30 -0.61 7.81
CA ALA A 17 -10.10 -1.66 6.80
C ALA A 17 -11.23 -1.62 5.74
N GLU A 18 -12.48 -1.46 6.18
CA GLU A 18 -13.65 -1.39 5.31
C GLU A 18 -13.53 -0.27 4.28
N GLU A 19 -13.20 0.95 4.73
CA GLU A 19 -13.01 2.10 3.84
C GLU A 19 -11.87 1.85 2.85
N PHE A 20 -10.76 1.28 3.32
CA PHE A 20 -9.60 0.99 2.48
C PHE A 20 -9.94 0.00 1.35
N PHE A 21 -10.50 -1.16 1.68
CA PHE A 21 -10.81 -2.20 0.69
C PHE A 21 -11.96 -1.81 -0.22
N THR A 22 -12.99 -1.12 0.29
CA THR A 22 -14.11 -0.62 -0.51
C THR A 22 -13.62 0.34 -1.60
N ARG A 23 -12.67 1.23 -1.28
CA ARG A 23 -12.10 2.15 -2.28
C ARG A 23 -11.36 1.43 -3.40
N LEU A 24 -10.58 0.40 -3.05
CA LEU A 24 -9.86 -0.41 -4.04
C LEU A 24 -10.82 -1.14 -4.99
N ILE A 25 -11.87 -1.76 -4.44
CA ILE A 25 -12.88 -2.49 -5.21
C ILE A 25 -13.66 -1.55 -6.13
N ARG A 26 -14.14 -0.42 -5.60
CA ARG A 26 -14.88 0.58 -6.39
C ARG A 26 -14.06 1.16 -7.54
N ALA A 27 -12.75 1.33 -7.34
CA ALA A 27 -11.84 1.79 -8.39
C ALA A 27 -11.46 0.68 -9.38
N GLY A 28 -11.90 -0.56 -9.18
CA GLY A 28 -11.58 -1.68 -10.06
C GLY A 28 -10.10 -2.09 -10.03
N VAL A 29 -9.40 -1.82 -8.91
CA VAL A 29 -7.97 -2.11 -8.77
C VAL A 29 -7.73 -3.61 -8.92
N LYS A 30 -6.79 -3.98 -9.80
CA LYS A 30 -6.38 -5.38 -10.02
C LYS A 30 -5.14 -5.78 -9.24
N ARG A 31 -4.28 -4.80 -8.93
CA ARG A 31 -3.00 -5.04 -8.25
C ARG A 31 -2.62 -3.87 -7.35
N VAL A 32 -2.13 -4.17 -6.17
CA VAL A 32 -1.46 -3.23 -5.27
C VAL A 32 0.04 -3.46 -5.33
N ILE A 33 0.77 -2.38 -5.63
CA ILE A 33 2.23 -2.33 -5.53
C ILE A 33 2.57 -1.64 -4.21
N ASP A 34 3.06 -2.41 -3.26
CA ASP A 34 3.53 -1.90 -1.97
C ASP A 34 4.97 -1.44 -2.10
N ILE A 35 5.18 -0.13 -2.03
CA ILE A 35 6.49 0.52 -2.13
C ILE A 35 7.01 0.97 -0.75
N ARG A 36 6.42 0.45 0.35
CA ARG A 36 6.86 0.83 1.70
C ARG A 36 8.21 0.18 2.00
N LEU A 37 9.15 1.00 2.47
CA LEU A 37 10.44 0.52 2.99
C LEU A 37 10.24 -0.44 4.17
N ASN A 38 9.32 -0.09 5.07
CA ASN A 38 8.95 -0.90 6.24
C ASN A 38 7.46 -1.25 6.18
N ASN A 39 7.13 -2.52 5.95
CA ASN A 39 5.74 -3.01 5.77
C ASN A 39 5.31 -4.09 6.79
N VAL A 40 6.20 -4.51 7.69
CA VAL A 40 5.93 -5.48 8.77
C VAL A 40 5.41 -4.81 10.05
N SER A 41 5.85 -3.59 10.34
CA SER A 41 5.43 -2.82 11.51
C SER A 41 4.77 -1.51 11.08
N GLN A 42 3.44 -1.44 11.15
CA GLN A 42 2.65 -0.23 10.90
C GLN A 42 1.40 -0.16 11.79
N LEU A 43 0.93 1.07 11.97
CA LEU A 43 -0.11 1.54 12.92
C LEU A 43 -1.51 0.93 12.77
N ALA A 44 -1.80 0.22 11.67
CA ALA A 44 -3.07 -0.46 11.45
C ALA A 44 -2.82 -1.94 11.15
N GLY A 45 -3.36 -2.84 11.97
CA GLY A 45 -3.10 -4.28 11.88
C GLY A 45 -3.39 -4.89 10.51
N PHE A 46 -4.42 -4.40 9.81
CA PHE A 46 -4.77 -4.87 8.46
C PHE A 46 -3.74 -4.50 7.39
N ALA A 47 -2.92 -3.46 7.63
CA ALA A 47 -1.94 -2.96 6.68
C ALA A 47 -0.57 -3.65 6.83
N LYS A 48 -0.39 -4.57 7.78
CA LYS A 48 0.80 -5.43 7.85
C LYS A 48 0.89 -6.28 6.59
N ARG A 49 2.09 -6.46 6.03
CA ARG A 49 2.34 -7.19 4.76
C ARG A 49 1.48 -8.45 4.61
N ASP A 50 1.56 -9.37 5.56
CA ASP A 50 0.91 -10.68 5.45
C ASP A 50 -0.63 -10.57 5.55
N CYS A 51 -1.12 -9.69 6.42
CA CYS A 51 -2.55 -9.37 6.52
C CYS A 51 -3.07 -8.68 5.26
N LEU A 52 -2.33 -7.68 4.77
CA LEU A 52 -2.70 -6.90 3.59
C LEU A 52 -2.76 -7.80 2.35
N HIS A 53 -1.73 -8.63 2.14
CA HIS A 53 -1.71 -9.59 1.04
C HIS A 53 -2.90 -10.56 1.12
N TYR A 54 -3.15 -11.13 2.30
CA TYR A 54 -4.29 -12.02 2.50
C TYR A 54 -5.63 -11.32 2.25
N PHE A 55 -5.86 -10.13 2.82
CA PHE A 55 -7.12 -9.41 2.69
C PHE A 55 -7.37 -8.89 1.28
N LEU A 56 -6.34 -8.40 0.57
CA LEU A 56 -6.47 -7.99 -0.82
C LEU A 56 -6.98 -9.14 -1.70
N ARG A 57 -6.40 -10.33 -1.53
CA ARG A 57 -6.84 -11.52 -2.24
C ARG A 57 -8.24 -11.95 -1.82
N THR A 58 -8.51 -12.05 -0.51
CA THR A 58 -9.76 -12.61 0.02
C THR A 58 -10.96 -11.68 -0.18
N ILE A 59 -10.79 -10.37 -0.02
CA ILE A 59 -11.89 -9.39 -0.05
C ILE A 59 -12.12 -8.87 -1.48
N GLY A 60 -11.05 -8.63 -2.24
CA GLY A 60 -11.14 -7.97 -3.54
C GLY A 60 -10.63 -8.76 -4.73
N GLY A 61 -10.05 -9.96 -4.53
CA GLY A 61 -9.35 -10.68 -5.60
C GLY A 61 -8.19 -9.87 -6.20
N ILE A 62 -7.52 -9.05 -5.37
CA ILE A 62 -6.50 -8.09 -5.80
C ILE A 62 -5.11 -8.68 -5.57
N ASP A 63 -4.27 -8.63 -6.61
CA ASP A 63 -2.87 -9.05 -6.54
C ASP A 63 -2.04 -8.12 -5.63
N TYR A 64 -1.01 -8.66 -5.00
CA TYR A 64 -0.10 -7.90 -4.15
C TYR A 64 1.35 -8.14 -4.53
N HIS A 65 2.11 -7.07 -4.72
CA HIS A 65 3.56 -7.12 -4.93
C HIS A 65 4.26 -6.12 -4.05
N HIS A 66 5.24 -6.57 -3.27
CA HIS A 66 6.15 -5.68 -2.54
C HIS A 66 7.35 -5.32 -3.44
N ARG A 67 7.56 -4.02 -3.68
CA ARG A 67 8.63 -3.48 -4.53
C ARG A 67 9.46 -2.47 -3.73
N PRO A 68 10.34 -2.94 -2.83
CA PRO A 68 11.20 -2.06 -2.03
C PRO A 68 12.24 -1.31 -2.85
N ASP A 69 12.52 -1.75 -4.09
CA ASP A 69 13.34 -1.03 -5.07
C ASP A 69 12.72 0.29 -5.53
N LEU A 70 11.40 0.44 -5.32
CA LEU A 70 10.67 1.70 -5.54
C LEU A 70 10.44 2.48 -4.24
N ALA A 71 10.96 2.01 -3.11
CA ALA A 71 10.87 2.69 -1.83
C ALA A 71 11.94 3.79 -1.71
N PRO A 72 11.73 4.83 -0.87
CA PRO A 72 12.82 5.73 -0.50
C PRO A 72 13.93 4.94 0.19
N THR A 73 15.18 5.38 0.01
CA THR A 73 16.30 4.85 0.80
C THR A 73 16.11 5.18 2.28
N GLN A 74 16.75 4.41 3.16
CA GLN A 74 16.72 4.68 4.60
C GLN A 74 17.21 6.11 4.91
N GLN A 75 18.23 6.58 4.19
CA GLN A 75 18.74 7.94 4.31
C GLN A 75 17.69 9.01 3.97
N ILE A 76 16.94 8.83 2.87
CA ILE A 76 15.86 9.75 2.46
C ILE A 76 14.76 9.76 3.52
N LEU A 77 14.37 8.59 4.03
CA LEU A 77 13.34 8.46 5.06
C LEU A 77 13.77 9.15 6.38
N ASP A 78 15.02 8.97 6.79
CA ASP A 78 15.54 9.57 8.03
C ASP A 78 15.68 11.09 7.91
N ALA A 79 16.09 11.60 6.74
CA ALA A 79 16.12 13.03 6.47
C ALA A 79 14.72 13.65 6.56
N PHE A 80 13.71 13.02 5.94
CA PHE A 80 12.33 13.49 5.98
C PHE A 80 11.75 13.57 7.40
N LYS A 81 12.00 12.54 8.23
CA LYS A 81 11.54 12.53 9.63
C LYS A 81 12.17 13.63 10.48
N LYS A 82 13.46 13.92 10.26
CA LYS A 82 14.19 14.99 10.98
C LYS A 82 13.65 16.38 10.65
N ASP A 83 13.11 16.57 9.45
CA ASP A 83 12.56 17.84 8.97
C ASP A 83 11.06 18.04 9.33
N LYS A 84 10.60 17.44 10.45
CA LYS A 84 9.21 17.45 10.94
C LYS A 84 8.19 16.72 10.06
N GLY A 85 8.64 15.86 9.15
CA GLY A 85 7.78 14.95 8.39
C GLY A 85 7.34 13.74 9.23
N SER A 86 6.46 13.96 10.23
CA SER A 86 5.89 12.91 11.06
C SER A 86 4.48 13.24 11.53
#